data_AF-A0A091N950-F1
#
_entry.id   AF-A0A091N950-F1
#
_cell.length_a   1.000
_cell.length_b   1.000
_cell.length_c   1.000
_cell.angle_alpha   90.00
_cell.angle_beta   90.00
_cell.angle_gamma   90.00
#
_symmetry.space_group_name_H-M   'P 1'
#
loop_
_entity.id
_entity.type
_entity.pdbx_description
1 polymer ?
#
loop_
_entity_poly.entity_id
_entity_poly.type
_entity_poly.pdbx_seq_one_letter_code
_entity_poly.pdbx_strand_id
1 'polypeptide(L)'
;GKPPQLKSGELAKRTERRAEAEKHLQEAQEAGEETNIEKYSKRLVKVTQQHTDECKKLLTLMGIPYVEAPGEAEAILRGCDYGQSTRGIGPKRAVELIKEHKTIEKIVQQIDTKKYPLPENWLHKEAQKLFLEPDVVDPDAVELKWSEPDEEQLVRFMCGEKQFNEERIRNGVKRLSKSRQGSTQGRLDDFFKVTGSITSAKRKEPEAKGSAKKKAKTNNAAAKPKKGK
;
A
#
# COMPACT_ATOMS: atom_id res chain seq x y z
N GLY A 1 9.70 13.81 1.43
CA GLY A 1 10.13 15.20 1.19
C GLY A 1 9.03 16.18 1.54
N LYS A 2 9.04 17.33 0.87
CA LYS A 2 8.07 18.41 1.08
C LYS A 2 6.76 18.06 0.35
N PRO A 3 5.59 18.16 1.00
CA PRO A 3 4.34 17.89 0.31
C PRO A 3 4.08 18.94 -0.80
N PRO A 4 3.52 18.55 -1.95
CA PRO A 4 3.13 19.47 -3.02
C PRO A 4 2.10 20.50 -2.52
N GLN A 5 2.12 21.71 -3.07
CA GLN A 5 1.19 22.78 -2.69
C GLN A 5 -0.28 22.38 -2.90
N LEU A 6 -0.55 21.55 -3.91
CA LEU A 6 -1.87 20.99 -4.21
C LEU A 6 -2.44 20.14 -3.05
N LYS A 7 -1.59 19.60 -2.16
CA LYS A 7 -2.01 18.82 -0.98
C LYS A 7 -2.47 19.69 0.19
N SER A 8 -2.25 21.00 0.14
CA SER A 8 -2.52 21.92 1.26
C SER A 8 -3.97 21.84 1.76
N GLY A 9 -4.95 21.71 0.86
CA GLY A 9 -6.36 21.54 1.23
C GLY A 9 -6.64 20.25 2.00
N GLU A 10 -6.06 19.12 1.59
CA GLU A 10 -6.21 17.86 2.31
C GLU A 10 -5.44 17.88 3.64
N LEU A 11 -4.28 18.52 3.70
CA LEU A 11 -3.53 18.72 4.95
C LEU A 11 -4.31 19.57 5.96
N ALA A 12 -5.03 20.60 5.50
CA ALA A 12 -5.91 21.40 6.34
C ALA A 12 -7.05 20.55 6.91
N LYS A 13 -7.75 19.77 6.08
CA LYS A 13 -8.80 18.82 6.52
C LYS A 13 -8.29 17.77 7.51
N ARG A 14 -7.06 17.28 7.33
CA ARG A 14 -6.42 16.36 8.30
C ARG A 14 -6.12 17.05 9.62
N THR A 15 -5.80 18.33 9.60
CA THR A 15 -5.54 19.13 10.81
C THR A 15 -6.85 19.42 11.55
N GLU A 16 -7.93 19.75 10.83
CA GLU A 16 -9.27 19.91 11.40
C GLU A 16 -9.77 18.63 12.08
N ARG A 17 -9.71 17.48 11.39
CA ARG A 17 -10.06 16.17 11.97
C ARG A 17 -9.24 15.82 13.20
N ARG A 18 -7.98 16.28 13.27
CA ARG A 18 -7.13 16.10 14.45
C ARG A 18 -7.62 16.97 15.61
N ALA A 19 -7.90 18.25 15.37
CA ALA A 19 -8.43 19.15 16.39
C ALA A 19 -9.77 18.66 16.97
N GLU A 20 -10.64 18.09 16.12
CA GLU A 20 -11.88 17.42 16.57
C GLU A 20 -11.57 16.17 17.43
N ALA A 21 -10.64 15.31 17.00
CA ALA A 21 -10.24 14.14 17.76
C ALA A 21 -9.57 14.48 19.10
N GLU A 22 -8.86 15.61 19.19
CA GLU A 22 -8.27 16.13 20.44
C GLU A 22 -9.37 16.55 21.42
N LYS A 23 -10.40 17.26 20.95
CA LYS A 23 -11.57 17.63 21.78
C LYS A 23 -12.27 16.39 22.32
N HIS A 24 -12.56 15.43 21.46
CA HIS A 24 -13.20 14.18 21.88
C HIS A 24 -12.34 13.34 22.80
N LEU A 25 -11.01 13.41 22.69
CA LEU A 25 -10.10 12.76 23.63
C LEU A 25 -10.20 13.41 25.02
N GLN A 26 -10.25 14.74 25.10
CA GLN A 26 -10.42 15.46 26.37
C GLN A 26 -11.76 15.11 27.03
N GLU A 27 -12.86 15.15 26.27
CA GLU A 27 -14.19 14.76 26.75
C GLU A 27 -14.20 13.31 27.27
N ALA A 28 -13.56 12.38 26.55
CA ALA A 28 -13.47 10.98 26.96
C ALA A 28 -12.58 10.78 28.20
N GLN A 29 -11.55 11.60 28.38
CA GLN A 29 -10.70 11.60 29.58
C GLN A 29 -11.46 12.12 30.81
N GLU A 30 -12.23 13.20 30.66
CA GLU A 30 -13.07 13.74 31.72
C GLU A 30 -14.19 12.77 32.12
N ALA A 31 -14.77 12.06 31.14
CA ALA A 31 -15.80 11.05 31.37
C ALA A 31 -15.26 9.69 31.88
N GLY A 32 -13.93 9.48 31.87
CA GLY A 32 -13.31 8.23 32.29
C GLY A 32 -13.60 7.02 31.37
N GLU A 33 -13.92 7.26 30.09
CA GLU A 33 -14.31 6.19 29.16
C GLU A 33 -13.09 5.60 28.45
N GLU A 34 -12.48 4.57 29.05
CA GLU A 34 -11.21 3.96 28.58
C GLU A 34 -11.22 3.55 27.09
N THR A 35 -12.34 3.00 26.59
CA THR A 35 -12.48 2.56 25.20
C THR A 35 -12.39 3.72 24.21
N ASN A 36 -13.02 4.86 24.54
CA ASN A 36 -12.99 6.05 23.71
C ASN A 36 -11.64 6.78 23.84
N ILE A 37 -11.02 6.76 25.02
CA ILE A 37 -9.65 7.28 25.20
C ILE A 37 -8.67 6.55 24.27
N GLU A 38 -8.68 5.21 24.25
CA GLU A 38 -7.78 4.45 23.38
C GLU A 38 -8.06 4.73 21.88
N LYS A 39 -9.34 4.79 21.51
CA LYS A 39 -9.79 5.06 20.15
C LYS A 39 -9.34 6.44 19.66
N TYR A 40 -9.54 7.49 20.44
CA TYR A 40 -9.14 8.85 20.04
C TYR A 40 -7.62 9.02 20.11
N SER A 41 -6.95 8.41 21.10
CA SER A 41 -5.47 8.38 21.17
C SER A 41 -4.85 7.80 19.89
N LYS A 42 -5.35 6.66 19.40
CA LYS A 42 -4.89 6.06 18.13
C LYS A 42 -5.09 6.97 16.92
N ARG A 43 -6.14 7.81 16.90
CA ARG A 43 -6.40 8.77 15.81
C ARG A 43 -5.43 9.95 15.82
N LEU A 44 -4.85 10.28 16.97
CA LEU A 44 -3.90 11.39 17.11
C LEU A 44 -2.46 11.02 16.77
N VAL A 45 -2.15 9.72 16.67
CA VAL A 45 -0.81 9.24 16.35
C VAL A 45 -0.30 9.91 15.07
N LYS A 46 0.81 10.62 15.20
CA LYS A 46 1.47 11.33 14.12
C LYS A 46 2.94 10.91 14.05
N VAL A 47 3.39 10.57 12.85
CA VAL A 47 4.82 10.35 12.60
C VAL A 47 5.54 11.70 12.70
N THR A 48 6.54 11.77 13.57
CA THR A 48 7.37 12.96 13.78
C THR A 48 8.67 12.84 12.98
N GLN A 49 9.39 13.95 12.88
CA GLN A 49 10.72 13.95 12.27
C GLN A 49 11.68 13.06 13.05
N GLN A 50 11.59 13.06 14.39
CA GLN A 50 12.39 12.18 15.26
C GLN A 50 12.22 10.70 14.93
N HIS A 51 10.99 10.22 14.73
CA HIS A 51 10.76 8.83 14.32
C HIS A 51 11.46 8.52 12.99
N THR A 52 11.39 9.45 12.04
CA THR A 52 12.01 9.30 10.73
C THR A 52 13.53 9.24 10.85
N ASP A 53 14.13 10.13 11.63
CA ASP A 53 15.58 10.21 11.82
C ASP A 53 16.10 8.98 12.59
N GLU A 54 15.34 8.47 13.55
CA GLU A 54 15.65 7.23 14.26
C GLU A 54 15.58 6.01 13.34
N CYS A 55 14.56 5.94 12.47
CA CYS A 55 14.48 4.89 11.45
C CYS A 55 15.64 4.98 10.45
N LYS A 56 16.02 6.18 10.00
CA LYS A 56 17.19 6.38 9.13
C LYS A 56 18.47 5.91 9.80
N LYS A 57 18.71 6.31 11.06
CA LYS A 57 19.85 5.85 11.86
C LYS A 57 19.87 4.32 11.95
N LEU A 58 18.72 3.70 12.24
CA LEU A 58 18.59 2.25 12.30
C LEU A 58 18.91 1.57 10.96
N LEU A 59 18.36 2.08 9.85
CA LEU A 59 18.60 1.53 8.52
C LEU A 59 20.08 1.62 8.11
N THR A 60 20.73 2.75 8.41
CA THR A 60 22.18 2.91 8.22
C THR A 60 22.97 1.86 8.99
N LEU A 61 22.63 1.66 10.27
CA LEU A 61 23.30 0.67 11.12
C LEU A 61 23.04 -0.78 10.67
N MET A 62 21.89 -1.05 10.06
CA MET A 62 21.57 -2.35 9.46
C MET A 62 22.23 -2.57 8.09
N GLY A 63 22.89 -1.54 7.53
CA GLY A 63 23.48 -1.57 6.19
C GLY A 63 22.45 -1.58 5.06
N ILE A 64 21.24 -1.07 5.31
CA ILE A 64 20.16 -1.01 4.33
C ILE A 64 20.12 0.39 3.72
N PRO A 65 20.24 0.53 2.38
CA PRO A 65 20.15 1.83 1.74
C PRO A 65 18.72 2.35 1.81
N TYR A 66 18.58 3.66 2.03
CA TYR A 66 17.32 4.38 1.94
C TYR A 66 17.51 5.59 1.04
N VAL A 67 16.42 6.04 0.44
CA VAL A 67 16.41 7.20 -0.46
C VAL A 67 15.42 8.21 0.08
N GLU A 68 15.82 9.47 0.14
CA GLU A 68 14.94 10.57 0.50
C GLU A 68 14.28 11.14 -0.75
N ALA A 69 13.01 10.80 -0.95
CA ALA A 69 12.25 11.35 -2.06
C ALA A 69 11.94 12.85 -1.85
N PRO A 70 12.11 13.70 -2.88
CA PRO A 70 11.80 15.12 -2.80
C PRO A 70 10.28 15.35 -2.76
N GLY A 71 9.49 14.61 -3.56
CA GLY A 71 8.03 14.67 -3.62
C GLY A 71 7.28 13.37 -3.26
N GLU A 72 5.98 13.33 -3.56
CA GLU A 72 5.06 12.19 -3.35
C GLU A 72 4.46 11.72 -4.69
N ALA A 73 3.90 10.49 -4.74
CA ALA A 73 3.18 9.95 -5.89
C ALA A 73 1.88 9.22 -5.45
N GLU A 74 0.68 9.76 -5.71
CA GLU A 74 -0.61 9.16 -5.30
C GLU A 74 -1.77 9.47 -6.28
N ALA A 75 -2.50 8.52 -6.90
CA ALA A 75 -3.48 8.64 -8.04
C ALA A 75 -4.63 9.71 -8.04
N ILE A 76 -4.92 10.33 -9.21
CA ILE A 76 -5.90 11.46 -9.39
C ILE A 76 -7.40 11.08 -9.33
N LEU A 77 -7.82 10.07 -10.08
CA LEU A 77 -9.23 9.98 -10.50
C LEU A 77 -10.18 9.32 -9.50
N ARG A 78 -9.65 8.73 -8.42
CA ARG A 78 -10.46 8.00 -7.42
C ARG A 78 -10.72 8.81 -6.14
N GLY A 79 -10.22 10.04 -6.08
CA GLY A 79 -10.11 10.82 -4.85
C GLY A 79 -8.64 11.09 -4.59
N CYS A 80 -8.13 12.12 -5.25
CA CYS A 80 -6.76 12.56 -5.12
C CYS A 80 -6.61 13.41 -3.87
N ASP A 81 -5.56 13.19 -3.08
CA ASP A 81 -5.17 14.14 -2.03
C ASP A 81 -4.80 15.52 -2.62
N TYR A 82 -4.52 15.60 -3.93
CA TYR A 82 -4.11 16.81 -4.66
C TYR A 82 -5.25 17.53 -5.41
N GLY A 83 -6.51 17.07 -5.32
CA GLY A 83 -7.61 17.70 -6.06
C GLY A 83 -9.00 17.21 -5.66
N GLN A 84 -10.00 18.09 -5.79
CA GLN A 84 -11.38 17.73 -5.46
C GLN A 84 -11.95 16.71 -6.46
N SER A 85 -12.65 15.69 -5.97
CA SER A 85 -13.43 14.77 -6.80
C SER A 85 -14.78 15.38 -7.14
N THR A 86 -15.27 15.16 -8.37
CA THR A 86 -16.60 15.59 -8.81
C THR A 86 -17.70 14.88 -8.03
N ARG A 87 -18.59 15.64 -7.39
CA ARG A 87 -19.69 15.11 -6.58
C ARG A 87 -20.61 14.25 -7.45
N GLY A 88 -20.93 13.04 -6.98
CA GLY A 88 -21.81 12.11 -7.68
C GLY A 88 -21.13 11.20 -8.71
N ILE A 89 -19.84 11.37 -8.98
CA ILE A 89 -19.05 10.42 -9.80
C ILE A 89 -18.27 9.50 -8.88
N GLY A 90 -18.77 8.27 -8.71
CA GLY A 90 -18.09 7.21 -7.98
C GLY A 90 -17.13 6.38 -8.85
N PRO A 91 -16.46 5.36 -8.29
CA PRO A 91 -15.44 4.58 -8.98
C PRO A 91 -15.90 3.90 -10.27
N LYS A 92 -17.11 3.33 -10.29
CA LYS A 92 -17.67 2.66 -11.49
C LYS A 92 -17.90 3.64 -12.62
N ARG A 93 -18.58 4.75 -12.31
CA ARG A 93 -18.91 5.77 -13.30
C ARG A 93 -17.66 6.50 -13.80
N ALA A 94 -16.67 6.73 -12.94
CA ALA A 94 -15.38 7.28 -13.33
C ALA A 94 -14.71 6.39 -14.39
N VAL A 95 -14.68 5.07 -14.19
CA VAL A 95 -14.10 4.13 -15.17
C VAL A 95 -14.87 4.15 -16.49
N GLU A 96 -16.20 4.20 -16.46
CA GLU A 96 -17.02 4.32 -17.68
C GLU A 96 -16.69 5.60 -18.47
N LEU A 97 -16.69 6.75 -17.79
CA LEU A 97 -16.38 8.05 -18.39
C LEU A 97 -14.95 8.12 -18.94
N ILE A 98 -13.97 7.54 -18.24
CA ILE A 98 -12.59 7.47 -18.73
C ILE A 98 -12.48 6.56 -19.95
N LYS A 99 -13.21 5.44 -19.99
CA LYS A 99 -13.22 4.54 -21.16
C LYS A 99 -13.81 5.22 -22.39
N GLU A 100 -14.87 6.00 -22.20
CA GLU A 100 -15.58 6.73 -23.26
C GLU A 100 -14.77 7.95 -23.75
N HIS A 101 -14.36 8.84 -22.84
CA HIS A 101 -13.83 10.16 -23.19
C HIS A 101 -12.29 10.26 -23.14
N LYS A 102 -11.61 9.26 -22.57
CA LYS A 102 -10.14 9.13 -22.41
C LYS A 102 -9.46 10.18 -21.52
N THR A 103 -9.84 11.45 -21.63
CA THR A 103 -9.21 12.59 -20.96
C THR A 103 -10.21 13.33 -20.10
N ILE A 104 -9.74 13.86 -18.96
CA ILE A 104 -10.55 14.63 -18.01
C ILE A 104 -11.15 15.89 -18.67
N GLU A 105 -10.39 16.56 -19.54
CA GLU A 105 -10.86 17.76 -20.25
C GLU A 105 -12.11 17.50 -21.10
N LYS A 106 -12.12 16.39 -21.84
CA LYS A 106 -13.28 15.96 -22.64
C LYS A 106 -14.46 15.60 -21.76
N ILE A 107 -14.22 14.97 -20.60
CA ILE A 107 -15.28 14.67 -19.63
C ILE A 107 -15.91 15.97 -19.13
N VAL A 108 -15.12 16.97 -18.77
CA VAL A 108 -15.62 18.27 -18.28
C VAL A 108 -16.48 18.97 -19.33
N GLN A 109 -16.11 18.89 -20.60
CA GLN A 109 -16.87 19.51 -21.70
C GLN A 109 -18.18 18.79 -22.03
N GLN A 110 -18.23 17.47 -21.83
CA GLN A 110 -19.36 16.63 -22.26
C GLN A 110 -20.30 16.20 -21.13
N ILE A 111 -19.92 16.46 -19.87
CA ILE A 111 -20.73 16.09 -18.72
C ILE A 111 -21.88 17.07 -18.49
N ASP A 112 -23.00 16.54 -18.01
CA ASP A 112 -24.14 17.35 -17.55
C ASP A 112 -23.76 18.07 -16.24
N THR A 113 -23.45 19.35 -16.36
CA THR A 113 -23.03 20.23 -15.26
C THR A 113 -24.14 20.49 -14.23
N LYS A 114 -25.41 20.24 -14.57
CA LYS A 114 -26.54 20.35 -13.62
C LYS A 114 -26.60 19.13 -12.71
N LYS A 115 -26.36 17.94 -13.26
CA LYS A 115 -26.36 16.68 -12.52
C LYS A 115 -25.06 16.46 -11.74
N TYR A 116 -23.94 16.88 -12.31
CA TYR A 116 -22.61 16.74 -11.73
C TYR A 116 -21.94 18.11 -11.64
N PRO A 117 -22.19 18.87 -10.55
CA PRO A 117 -21.54 20.15 -10.37
C PRO A 117 -20.03 19.94 -10.23
N LEU A 118 -19.29 20.68 -11.05
CA LEU A 118 -17.84 20.70 -11.02
C LEU A 118 -17.37 21.56 -9.84
N PRO A 119 -16.30 21.16 -9.14
CA PRO A 119 -15.65 22.01 -8.16
C PRO A 119 -15.22 23.35 -8.76
N GLU A 120 -15.40 24.44 -8.01
CA GLU A 120 -14.88 25.75 -8.38
C GLU A 120 -13.33 25.71 -8.41
N ASN A 121 -12.72 26.26 -9.46
CA ASN A 121 -11.28 26.20 -9.72
C ASN A 121 -10.68 24.78 -9.64
N TRP A 122 -11.26 23.84 -10.38
CA TRP A 122 -10.76 22.46 -10.40
C TRP A 122 -9.35 22.34 -11.01
N LEU A 123 -8.32 22.22 -10.16
CA LEU A 123 -6.89 22.08 -10.51
C LEU A 123 -6.51 20.71 -11.10
N HIS A 124 -7.39 20.11 -11.93
CA HIS A 124 -7.19 18.79 -12.51
C HIS A 124 -5.98 18.71 -13.45
N LYS A 125 -5.65 19.80 -14.16
CA LYS A 125 -4.49 19.86 -15.07
C LYS A 125 -3.16 19.90 -14.30
N GLU A 126 -3.10 20.71 -13.26
CA GLU A 126 -1.93 20.81 -12.38
C GLU A 126 -1.69 19.51 -11.63
N ALA A 127 -2.78 18.90 -11.13
CA ALA A 127 -2.73 17.54 -10.63
C ALA A 127 -2.21 16.59 -11.71
N GLN A 128 -2.74 16.57 -12.93
CA GLN A 128 -2.23 15.68 -14.00
C GLN A 128 -0.74 15.85 -14.29
N LYS A 129 -0.26 17.09 -14.32
CA LYS A 129 1.16 17.39 -14.53
C LYS A 129 2.02 16.81 -13.42
N LEU A 130 1.62 16.98 -12.16
CA LEU A 130 2.35 16.45 -11.00
C LEU A 130 2.54 14.92 -11.05
N PHE A 131 1.68 14.19 -11.78
CA PHE A 131 1.75 12.74 -11.88
C PHE A 131 2.58 12.23 -13.03
N LEU A 132 2.55 12.98 -14.13
CA LEU A 132 3.36 12.68 -15.30
C LEU A 132 4.82 13.07 -15.03
N GLU A 133 5.01 14.20 -14.35
CA GLU A 133 6.30 14.79 -14.03
C GLU A 133 6.38 15.04 -12.51
N PRO A 134 6.40 13.97 -11.68
CA PRO A 134 6.63 14.12 -10.26
C PRO A 134 8.07 14.56 -10.00
N ASP A 135 8.27 15.31 -8.92
CA ASP A 135 9.59 15.57 -8.38
C ASP A 135 10.13 14.27 -7.77
N VAL A 136 11.05 13.64 -8.49
CA VAL A 136 11.65 12.35 -8.14
C VAL A 136 13.17 12.48 -8.09
N VAL A 137 13.79 11.67 -7.24
CA VAL A 137 15.25 11.54 -7.28
C VAL A 137 15.64 10.91 -8.61
N ASP A 138 16.69 11.44 -9.22
CA ASP A 138 17.29 10.86 -10.42
C ASP A 138 17.72 9.41 -10.14
N PRO A 139 17.15 8.41 -10.83
CA PRO A 139 17.49 7.00 -10.63
C PRO A 139 18.98 6.71 -10.86
N ASP A 140 19.63 7.41 -11.79
CA ASP A 140 21.02 7.16 -12.16
C ASP A 140 22.01 7.72 -11.11
N ALA A 141 21.57 8.71 -10.33
CA ALA A 141 22.36 9.27 -9.24
C ALA A 141 22.34 8.40 -7.97
N VAL A 142 21.45 7.42 -7.87
CA VAL A 142 21.26 6.60 -6.67
C VAL A 142 21.96 5.26 -6.80
N GLU A 143 23.10 5.11 -6.14
CA GLU A 143 23.76 3.82 -6.01
C GLU A 143 23.27 3.08 -4.76
N LEU A 144 22.38 2.11 -4.93
CA LEU A 144 21.87 1.28 -3.84
C LEU A 144 22.90 0.20 -3.46
N LYS A 145 23.70 0.49 -2.44
CA LYS A 145 24.65 -0.46 -1.84
C LYS A 145 24.14 -0.95 -0.49
N TRP A 146 23.91 -2.25 -0.39
CA TRP A 146 23.70 -2.92 0.89
C TRP A 146 25.05 -3.21 1.52
N SER A 147 25.30 -2.70 2.72
CA SER A 147 26.52 -2.92 3.51
C SER A 147 26.31 -3.94 4.62
N GLU A 148 27.39 -4.33 5.31
CA GLU A 148 27.28 -5.19 6.49
C GLU A 148 26.67 -4.42 7.67
N PRO A 149 25.78 -5.07 8.46
CA PRO A 149 25.22 -4.45 9.65
C PRO A 149 26.30 -4.27 10.72
N ASP A 150 26.33 -3.11 11.34
CA ASP A 150 27.22 -2.81 12.47
C ASP A 150 26.60 -3.34 13.77
N GLU A 151 27.03 -4.53 14.19
CA GLU A 151 26.47 -5.23 15.36
C GLU A 151 26.67 -4.43 16.66
N GLU A 152 27.85 -3.83 16.86
CA GLU A 152 28.18 -3.13 18.10
C GLU A 152 27.39 -1.82 18.24
N GLN A 153 27.31 -1.05 17.15
CA GLN A 153 26.52 0.18 17.15
C GLN A 153 25.01 -0.11 17.22
N LEU A 154 24.52 -1.18 16.60
CA LEU A 154 23.12 -1.61 16.73
C LEU A 154 22.77 -1.97 18.17
N VAL A 155 23.62 -2.75 18.85
CA VAL A 155 23.39 -3.11 20.26
C VAL A 155 23.45 -1.86 21.14
N ARG A 156 24.42 -0.97 20.93
CA ARG A 156 24.50 0.29 21.68
C ARG A 156 23.27 1.17 21.50
N PHE A 157 22.79 1.31 20.26
CA PHE A 157 21.62 2.14 19.95
C PHE A 157 20.32 1.50 20.46
N MET A 158 20.09 0.22 20.13
CA MET A 158 18.82 -0.45 20.45
C MET A 158 18.72 -0.84 21.92
N CYS A 159 19.79 -1.34 22.53
CA CYS A 159 19.77 -1.83 23.91
C CYS A 159 20.17 -0.73 24.90
N GLY A 160 21.12 0.13 24.53
CA GLY A 160 21.56 1.24 25.38
C GLY A 160 20.57 2.41 25.39
N GLU A 161 20.31 3.02 24.22
CA GLU A 161 19.44 4.20 24.14
C GLU A 161 17.95 3.84 24.19
N LYS A 162 17.55 2.77 23.51
CA LYS A 162 16.13 2.40 23.33
C LYS A 162 15.65 1.26 24.25
N GLN A 163 16.53 0.73 25.11
CA GLN A 163 16.20 -0.27 26.14
C GLN A 163 15.56 -1.56 25.60
N PHE A 164 15.88 -1.97 24.38
CA PHE A 164 15.47 -3.26 23.84
C PHE A 164 16.28 -4.41 24.46
N ASN A 165 15.68 -5.60 24.49
CA ASN A 165 16.34 -6.82 24.95
C ASN A 165 17.55 -7.17 24.06
N GLU A 166 18.73 -7.24 24.67
CA GLU A 166 20.01 -7.46 23.97
C GLU A 166 20.09 -8.80 23.25
N GLU A 167 19.64 -9.88 23.88
CA GLU A 167 19.65 -11.21 23.28
C GLU A 167 18.80 -11.23 22.00
N ARG A 168 17.63 -10.56 22.03
CA ARG A 168 16.75 -10.46 20.86
C ARG A 168 17.41 -9.67 19.72
N ILE A 169 18.09 -8.56 20.04
CA ILE A 169 18.76 -7.73 19.03
C ILE A 169 19.92 -8.50 18.39
N ARG A 170 20.81 -9.10 19.19
CA ARG A 170 21.94 -9.91 18.68
C ARG A 170 21.48 -11.07 17.82
N ASN A 171 20.43 -11.78 18.24
CA ASN A 171 19.85 -12.86 17.44
C ASN A 171 19.22 -12.33 16.13
N GLY A 172 18.65 -11.12 16.14
CA GLY A 172 18.18 -10.43 14.94
C GLY A 172 19.31 -10.10 13.96
N VAL A 173 20.40 -9.53 14.45
CA VAL A 173 21.57 -9.16 13.64
C VAL A 173 22.23 -10.40 13.03
N LYS A 174 22.39 -11.49 13.80
CA LYS A 174 22.90 -12.77 13.27
C LYS A 174 22.04 -13.33 12.15
N ARG A 175 20.70 -13.24 12.28
CA ARG A 175 19.77 -13.66 11.21
C ARG A 175 19.90 -12.78 9.97
N LEU A 176 20.04 -11.45 10.15
CA LEU A 176 20.22 -10.51 9.04
C LEU A 176 21.51 -10.82 8.27
N SER A 177 22.63 -10.96 8.97
CA SER A 177 23.92 -11.32 8.37
C SER A 177 23.85 -12.65 7.61
N LYS A 178 23.25 -13.68 8.21
CA LYS A 178 23.06 -14.98 7.56
C LYS A 178 22.18 -14.91 6.31
N SER A 179 21.10 -14.11 6.35
CA SER A 179 20.20 -13.96 5.20
C SER A 179 20.88 -13.30 4.00
N ARG A 180 21.88 -12.46 4.24
CA ARG A 180 22.64 -11.76 3.21
C ARG A 180 23.66 -12.63 2.48
N GLN A 181 24.14 -13.70 3.12
CA GLN A 181 25.07 -14.66 2.51
C GLN A 181 24.39 -15.62 1.51
N GLY A 182 23.07 -15.75 1.56
CA GLY A 182 22.32 -16.49 0.56
C GLY A 182 22.30 -15.73 -0.75
N SER A 183 22.80 -16.31 -1.84
CA SER A 183 22.67 -15.72 -3.17
C SER A 183 21.19 -15.56 -3.49
N THR A 184 20.72 -14.32 -3.62
CA THR A 184 19.38 -14.05 -4.14
C THR A 184 19.37 -14.41 -5.62
N GLN A 185 18.76 -15.54 -5.96
CA GLN A 185 18.54 -15.92 -7.36
C GLN A 185 17.69 -14.84 -8.03
N GLY A 186 18.25 -14.16 -9.04
CA GLY A 186 17.53 -13.16 -9.83
C GLY A 186 16.31 -13.78 -10.51
N ARG A 187 15.23 -13.01 -10.64
CA ARG A 187 14.05 -13.47 -11.34
C ARG A 187 14.22 -13.20 -12.83
N LEU A 188 13.68 -14.07 -13.68
CA LEU A 188 13.64 -13.84 -15.13
C LEU A 188 12.91 -12.54 -15.48
N ASP A 189 11.94 -12.15 -14.65
CA ASP A 189 11.19 -10.89 -14.77
C ASP A 189 12.10 -9.64 -14.69
N ASP A 190 13.25 -9.74 -14.02
CA ASP A 190 14.22 -8.65 -13.88
C ASP A 190 15.01 -8.41 -15.20
N PHE A 191 15.06 -9.42 -16.07
CA PHE A 191 15.80 -9.39 -17.34
C PHE A 191 14.88 -9.23 -18.56
N PHE A 192 13.68 -9.78 -18.51
CA PHE A 192 12.77 -9.83 -19.65
C PHE A 192 11.50 -9.04 -19.37
N LYS A 193 11.19 -8.08 -20.24
CA LYS A 193 9.90 -7.39 -20.22
C LYS A 193 8.79 -8.38 -20.54
N VAL A 194 7.82 -8.53 -19.64
CA VAL A 194 6.64 -9.37 -19.86
C VAL A 194 5.85 -8.84 -21.05
N THR A 195 5.74 -9.64 -22.12
CA THR A 195 5.01 -9.31 -23.35
C THR A 195 3.55 -9.79 -23.33
N GLY A 196 3.15 -10.57 -22.31
CA GLY A 196 1.79 -11.06 -22.13
C GLY A 196 1.75 -12.46 -21.49
N SER A 197 0.56 -12.94 -21.16
CA SER A 197 0.34 -14.32 -20.69
C SER A 197 -0.36 -15.13 -21.78
N ILE A 198 0.23 -16.26 -22.17
CA ILE A 198 -0.39 -17.20 -23.10
C ILE A 198 -1.46 -17.96 -22.32
N THR A 199 -2.72 -17.57 -22.52
CA THR A 199 -3.85 -18.31 -21.94
C THR A 199 -4.27 -19.42 -22.89
N SER A 200 -4.46 -20.63 -22.36
CA SER A 200 -5.01 -21.74 -23.13
C SER A 200 -6.47 -21.44 -23.51
N ALA A 201 -6.85 -21.74 -24.75
CA ALA A 201 -8.22 -21.61 -25.21
C ALA A 201 -9.18 -22.37 -24.26
N LYS A 202 -10.28 -21.71 -23.89
CA LYS A 202 -11.30 -22.22 -22.97
C LYS A 202 -11.73 -23.63 -23.41
N ARG A 203 -11.43 -24.65 -22.59
CA ARG A 203 -11.91 -26.01 -22.85
C ARG A 203 -13.42 -25.95 -23.02
N LYS A 204 -13.93 -26.38 -24.19
CA LYS A 204 -15.36 -26.63 -24.39
C LYS A 204 -15.80 -27.67 -23.37
N GLU A 205 -16.88 -27.39 -22.65
CA GLU A 205 -17.54 -28.40 -21.84
C GLU A 205 -17.92 -29.59 -22.74
N PRO A 206 -17.72 -30.84 -22.29
CA PRO A 206 -18.20 -31.98 -23.05
C PRO A 206 -19.73 -31.88 -23.15
N GLU A 207 -20.24 -31.81 -24.37
CA GLU A 207 -21.68 -31.90 -24.63
C GLU A 207 -22.24 -33.14 -23.94
N ALA A 208 -23.30 -32.96 -23.16
CA ALA A 208 -24.02 -34.03 -22.51
C ALA A 208 -24.67 -34.94 -23.58
N LYS A 209 -23.95 -35.97 -24.03
CA LYS A 209 -24.52 -37.02 -24.86
C LYS A 209 -25.46 -37.89 -24.03
N GLY A 210 -26.74 -37.72 -24.36
CA GLY A 210 -27.87 -38.65 -24.32
C GLY A 210 -27.69 -39.99 -23.59
N SER A 211 -28.65 -40.22 -22.69
CA SER A 211 -29.01 -41.49 -22.05
C SER A 211 -28.94 -42.73 -22.95
N ALA A 212 -28.21 -43.76 -22.51
CA ALA A 212 -28.46 -45.14 -22.89
C ALA A 212 -28.24 -46.08 -21.68
N LYS A 213 -29.33 -46.77 -21.31
CA LYS A 213 -29.46 -47.79 -20.24
C LYS A 213 -28.76 -49.11 -20.59
N LYS A 214 -28.50 -49.91 -19.52
CA LYS A 214 -28.17 -51.35 -19.40
C LYS A 214 -26.66 -51.67 -19.36
N LYS A 215 -26.13 -52.46 -18.43
CA LYS A 215 -26.70 -53.54 -17.59
C LYS A 215 -25.92 -53.64 -16.27
N ALA A 216 -26.64 -53.81 -15.15
CA ALA A 216 -26.08 -54.28 -13.90
C ALA A 216 -25.76 -55.80 -14.00
N LYS A 217 -24.60 -56.20 -13.49
CA LYS A 217 -24.36 -57.57 -13.00
C LYS A 217 -23.50 -57.47 -11.73
N THR A 218 -24.09 -57.98 -10.66
CA THR A 218 -23.57 -58.19 -9.31
C THR A 218 -22.30 -59.03 -9.28
N ASN A 219 -21.41 -58.77 -8.31
CA ASN A 219 -21.10 -59.76 -7.26
C ASN A 219 -20.28 -59.16 -6.10
N ASN A 220 -20.71 -59.57 -4.91
CA ASN A 220 -20.11 -59.37 -3.60
C ASN A 220 -18.65 -59.88 -3.52
N ALA A 221 -17.82 -59.19 -2.75
CA ALA A 221 -16.90 -59.82 -1.80
C ALA A 221 -16.53 -58.83 -0.68
N ALA A 222 -16.65 -59.32 0.55
CA ALA A 222 -16.54 -58.60 1.81
C ALA A 222 -15.12 -58.09 2.11
N ALA A 223 -15.03 -56.97 2.85
CA ALA A 223 -14.06 -56.80 3.94
C ALA A 223 -14.31 -55.48 4.72
N LYS A 224 -14.91 -55.60 5.89
CA LYS A 224 -14.61 -54.80 7.10
C LYS A 224 -14.16 -55.83 8.16
N PRO A 225 -13.36 -55.49 9.20
CA PRO A 225 -13.49 -54.23 9.95
C PRO A 225 -12.19 -53.62 10.50
N LYS A 226 -12.38 -52.41 11.07
CA LYS A 226 -11.49 -51.68 11.98
C LYS A 226 -11.06 -52.51 13.21
N LYS A 227 -9.84 -52.23 13.71
CA LYS A 227 -9.45 -52.09 15.14
C LYS A 227 -8.03 -51.49 15.15
N GLY A 228 -7.77 -50.35 15.78
CA GLY A 228 -7.58 -50.13 17.22
C GLY A 228 -6.11 -49.71 17.38
N LYS A 229 -5.74 -48.64 18.07
CA LYS A 229 -5.98 -48.24 19.45
C LYS A 229 -5.73 -46.73 19.56
#